data_AF-A0A803T3T0-F1
#
_entry.id   AF-A0A803T3T0-F1
#
_cell.length_a   1.000
_cell.length_b   1.000
_cell.length_c   1.000
_cell.angle_alpha   90.00
_cell.angle_beta   90.00
_cell.angle_gamma   90.00
#
_symmetry.space_group_name_H-M   'P 1'
#
loop_
_entity.id
_entity.type
_entity.pdbx_description
1 polymer ?
#
loop_
_entity_poly.entity_id
_entity_poly.type
_entity_poly.pdbx_seq_one_letter_code
_entity_poly.pdbx_strand_id
1 'polypeptide(L)'
;IIIVGCLYPWLLPPWIQWHFEGTCEQVLTSRCATEGCFWGLILWFDLFQFVADGIFKAELNEFLTRELAEDGYSGVEVRVTPTRTEIIILATRTQNVLGEKGRRIRELTAVVQKRFGFPEGSVELYAEKVATRGLCAIAQAESLRYKLLGGLAVRRACYGVLRFIMESGAKGCEVVVSGKLRGQRAKSMKFVDGLMIHSGDPVNYYVDTAVRHVLLRQGVLGIKVKIMLPWDPSGKIGPKKPLPDHVSIVEPKEEILPTTPISEQKGTKPEQPPMPQPVPTA
;
A
#
# COMPACT_ATOMS: atom_id res chain seq x y z
N ILE A 1 -22.84 22.94 27.10
CA ILE A 1 -22.07 24.22 27.01
C ILE A 1 -21.27 24.46 28.30
N ILE A 2 -21.89 24.41 29.48
CA ILE A 2 -21.19 24.55 30.78
C ILE A 2 -20.18 23.41 31.05
N ILE A 3 -20.49 22.17 30.61
CA ILE A 3 -19.60 21.00 30.78
C ILE A 3 -18.37 21.03 29.86
N VAL A 4 -18.47 21.71 28.71
CA VAL A 4 -17.37 21.77 27.72
C VAL A 4 -16.27 22.75 28.16
N GLY A 5 -16.61 23.76 28.96
CA GLY A 5 -15.65 24.74 29.47
C GLY A 5 -14.75 24.24 30.60
N CYS A 6 -15.10 23.13 31.28
CA CYS A 6 -14.36 22.67 32.45
C CYS A 6 -13.21 21.71 32.14
N LEU A 7 -13.21 21.05 30.96
CA LEU A 7 -12.17 20.09 30.59
C LEU A 7 -11.07 20.65 29.68
N TYR A 8 -11.28 21.81 29.02
CA TYR A 8 -10.30 22.40 28.11
C TYR A 8 -10.28 23.95 28.20
N PRO A 9 -9.47 24.53 29.09
CA PRO A 9 -9.37 26.00 29.25
C PRO A 9 -8.78 26.73 28.03
N TRP A 10 -8.14 26.01 27.12
CA TRP A 10 -7.41 26.55 25.96
C TRP A 10 -8.29 26.77 24.72
N LEU A 11 -9.56 26.39 24.79
CA LEU A 11 -10.49 26.34 23.66
C LEU A 11 -11.48 27.52 23.61
N LEU A 12 -11.31 28.54 24.46
CA LEU A 12 -12.20 29.71 24.50
C LEU A 12 -11.46 31.01 24.10
N PRO A 13 -12.08 31.87 23.27
CA PRO A 13 -11.51 33.17 22.89
C PRO A 13 -11.44 34.13 24.10
N PRO A 14 -10.46 35.06 24.14
CA PRO A 14 -10.05 35.86 25.32
C PRO A 14 -11.05 36.93 25.85
N TRP A 15 -12.33 36.82 25.52
CA TRP A 15 -13.36 37.83 25.81
C TRP A 15 -14.31 37.38 26.93
N ILE A 16 -14.18 36.13 27.40
CA ILE A 16 -15.00 35.50 28.45
C ILE A 16 -14.11 35.24 29.66
N GLN A 17 -13.55 36.30 30.25
CA GLN A 17 -12.72 36.20 31.44
C GLN A 17 -13.17 37.22 32.49
N TRP A 18 -14.36 36.99 33.05
CA TRP A 18 -14.81 37.73 34.24
C TRP A 18 -15.60 36.83 35.18
N HIS A 19 -15.09 36.77 36.42
CA HIS A 19 -15.67 36.27 37.68
C HIS A 19 -16.24 34.84 37.72
N PHE A 20 -15.58 33.99 38.52
CA PHE A 20 -16.26 33.31 39.63
C PHE A 20 -15.21 32.75 40.62
N GLU A 21 -15.09 33.39 41.77
CA GLU A 21 -14.47 32.84 42.98
C GLU A 21 -15.41 31.79 43.60
N GLY A 22 -14.86 30.73 44.18
CA GLY A 22 -15.53 29.93 45.21
C GLY A 22 -15.81 28.46 44.87
N THR A 23 -14.99 27.58 45.45
CA THR A 23 -15.33 26.30 46.10
C THR A 23 -16.53 25.51 45.55
N CYS A 24 -16.26 24.43 44.81
CA CYS A 24 -17.18 23.29 44.71
C CYS A 24 -16.45 21.96 44.44
N GLU A 25 -15.47 21.67 45.29
CA GLU A 25 -14.93 20.33 45.49
C GLU A 25 -15.96 19.59 46.36
N GLN A 26 -16.95 18.89 45.76
CA GLN A 26 -17.64 17.69 46.34
C GLN A 26 -18.94 17.20 45.66
N VAL A 27 -19.52 17.82 44.62
CA VAL A 27 -20.90 17.43 44.17
C VAL A 27 -21.02 16.86 42.75
N LEU A 28 -19.95 16.37 42.13
CA LEU A 28 -20.04 15.73 40.80
C LEU A 28 -19.54 14.27 40.73
N THR A 29 -19.49 13.59 41.87
CA THR A 29 -19.16 12.15 41.97
C THR A 29 -20.37 11.22 42.13
N SER A 30 -21.62 11.72 42.02
CA SER A 30 -22.77 10.90 42.48
C SER A 30 -23.91 10.66 41.50
N ARG A 31 -23.97 11.19 40.27
CA ARG A 31 -25.15 10.95 39.40
C ARG A 31 -24.97 10.91 37.88
N CYS A 32 -23.83 10.41 37.39
CA CYS A 32 -23.72 10.01 35.97
C CYS A 32 -22.87 8.73 35.78
N ALA A 33 -22.94 7.81 36.74
CA ALA A 33 -22.51 6.43 36.56
C ALA A 33 -23.70 5.62 36.04
N THR A 34 -24.01 5.76 34.76
CA THR A 34 -24.71 4.74 33.99
C THR A 34 -23.79 4.37 32.86
N GLU A 35 -23.27 3.14 32.94
CA GLU A 35 -22.17 2.57 32.15
C GLU A 35 -22.41 2.61 30.62
N GLY A 36 -23.57 3.04 30.14
CA GLY A 36 -23.89 3.18 28.71
C GLY A 36 -23.40 4.46 28.02
N CYS A 37 -23.19 5.58 28.74
CA CYS A 37 -22.77 6.85 28.10
C CYS A 37 -21.25 6.96 27.88
N PHE A 38 -20.44 6.24 28.67
CA PHE A 38 -18.98 6.30 28.59
C PHE A 38 -18.44 5.56 27.37
N TRP A 39 -19.06 4.42 27.02
CA TRP A 39 -18.73 3.67 25.80
C TRP A 39 -19.11 4.42 24.53
N GLY A 40 -20.22 5.18 24.54
CA GLY A 40 -20.63 6.00 23.39
C GLY A 40 -19.67 7.15 23.10
N LEU A 41 -19.08 7.77 24.14
CA LEU A 41 -18.10 8.87 23.99
C LEU A 41 -16.70 8.36 23.59
N ILE A 42 -16.26 7.22 24.12
CA ILE A 42 -14.99 6.59 23.74
C ILE A 42 -15.03 6.10 22.28
N LEU A 43 -16.10 5.37 21.89
CA LEU A 43 -16.28 4.93 20.51
C LEU A 43 -16.38 6.11 19.53
N TRP A 44 -16.97 7.22 19.95
CA TRP A 44 -17.07 8.42 19.13
C TRP A 44 -15.72 9.15 18.98
N PHE A 45 -14.92 9.20 20.04
CA PHE A 45 -13.58 9.80 20.01
C PHE A 45 -12.60 8.99 19.15
N ASP A 46 -12.62 7.66 19.28
CA ASP A 46 -11.79 6.76 18.47
C ASP A 46 -12.12 6.88 16.98
N LEU A 47 -13.42 6.95 16.63
CA LEU A 47 -13.85 7.11 15.24
C LEU A 47 -13.33 8.41 14.62
N PHE A 48 -13.34 9.51 15.39
CA PHE A 48 -12.85 10.79 14.90
C PHE A 48 -11.34 10.75 14.61
N GLN A 49 -10.57 10.06 15.45
CA GLN A 49 -9.14 9.87 15.23
C GLN A 49 -8.86 9.06 13.96
N PHE A 50 -9.56 7.95 13.72
CA PHE A 50 -9.42 7.19 12.48
C PHE A 50 -9.74 8.00 11.23
N VAL A 51 -10.76 8.86 11.31
CA VAL A 51 -11.12 9.75 10.20
C VAL A 51 -10.03 10.79 9.97
N ALA A 52 -9.49 11.41 11.01
CA ALA A 52 -8.39 12.36 10.90
C ALA A 52 -7.13 11.74 10.27
N ASP A 53 -6.75 10.53 10.70
CA ASP A 53 -5.63 9.78 10.13
C ASP A 53 -5.87 9.40 8.66
N GLY A 54 -7.12 9.09 8.30
CA GLY A 54 -7.53 8.84 6.93
C GLY A 54 -7.39 10.07 6.03
N ILE A 55 -7.84 11.23 6.52
CA ILE A 55 -7.70 12.51 5.81
C ILE A 55 -6.22 12.86 5.64
N PHE A 56 -5.42 12.68 6.69
CA PHE A 56 -3.97 12.89 6.66
C PHE A 56 -3.30 12.05 5.55
N LYS A 57 -3.60 10.74 5.50
CA LYS A 57 -3.04 9.86 4.46
C LYS A 57 -3.49 10.25 3.05
N ALA A 58 -4.75 10.66 2.89
CA ALA A 58 -5.29 11.08 1.59
C ALA A 58 -4.63 12.37 1.08
N GLU A 59 -4.49 13.37 1.95
CA GLU A 59 -3.86 14.66 1.64
C GLU A 59 -2.37 14.50 1.30
N LEU A 60 -1.67 13.65 2.06
CA LEU A 60 -0.27 13.34 1.84
C LEU A 60 -0.07 12.59 0.51
N ASN A 61 -0.93 11.61 0.21
CA ASN A 61 -0.86 10.87 -1.05
C ASN A 61 -1.08 11.77 -2.27
N GLU A 62 -2.04 12.70 -2.21
CA GLU A 62 -2.31 13.66 -3.29
C GLU A 62 -1.14 14.64 -3.47
N PHE A 63 -0.56 15.14 -2.38
CA PHE A 63 0.61 16.01 -2.42
C PHE A 63 1.80 15.33 -3.09
N LEU A 64 2.16 14.11 -2.64
CA LEU A 64 3.27 13.36 -3.21
C LEU A 64 3.02 12.93 -4.66
N THR A 65 1.77 12.59 -5.01
CA THR A 65 1.43 12.24 -6.40
C THR A 65 1.68 13.39 -7.36
N ARG A 66 1.46 14.64 -6.93
CA ARG A 66 1.72 15.82 -7.77
C ARG A 66 3.21 16.15 -7.87
N GLU A 67 3.91 16.14 -6.75
CA GLU A 67 5.32 16.54 -6.68
C GLU A 67 6.27 15.48 -7.27
N LEU A 68 5.98 14.19 -7.05
CA LEU A 68 6.80 13.06 -7.48
C LEU A 68 6.22 12.34 -8.71
N ALA A 69 5.33 13.00 -9.47
CA ALA A 69 4.80 12.47 -10.72
C ALA A 69 5.93 12.06 -11.67
N GLU A 70 6.97 12.90 -11.77
CA GLU A 70 8.12 12.67 -12.62
C GLU A 70 8.97 11.49 -12.15
N ASP A 71 9.06 11.22 -10.84
CA ASP A 71 9.97 10.22 -10.31
C ASP A 71 9.38 8.81 -10.26
N GLY A 72 8.14 8.66 -10.70
CA GLY A 72 7.43 7.37 -10.74
C GLY A 72 7.06 6.91 -9.34
N TYR A 73 6.29 7.76 -8.65
CA TYR A 73 5.62 7.46 -7.38
C TYR A 73 4.63 6.30 -7.52
N SER A 74 4.57 5.42 -6.54
CA SER A 74 3.70 4.24 -6.50
C SER A 74 2.70 4.30 -5.34
N GLY A 75 3.10 4.86 -4.21
CA GLY A 75 2.26 4.93 -3.02
C GLY A 75 3.04 5.38 -1.80
N VAL A 76 2.31 5.50 -0.69
CA VAL A 76 2.87 5.90 0.60
C VAL A 76 2.33 5.03 1.72
N GLU A 77 3.24 4.62 2.59
CA GLU A 77 2.93 3.96 3.84
C GLU A 77 3.32 4.86 5.01
N VAL A 78 2.39 5.06 5.94
CA VAL A 78 2.63 5.84 7.15
C VAL A 78 2.66 4.87 8.32
N ARG A 79 3.75 4.89 9.07
CA ARG A 79 3.92 4.15 10.32
C ARG A 79 4.00 5.15 11.45
N VAL A 80 2.97 5.17 12.28
CA VAL A 80 2.87 6.09 13.42
C VAL A 80 3.43 5.38 14.64
N THR A 81 4.58 5.86 15.12
CA THR A 81 5.10 5.53 16.46
C THR A 81 4.75 6.73 17.36
N PRO A 82 4.38 6.52 18.64
CA PRO A 82 4.02 7.63 19.55
C PRO A 82 5.09 8.73 19.65
N THR A 83 6.36 8.39 19.41
CA THR A 83 7.48 9.34 19.43
C THR A 83 7.80 9.94 18.05
N ARG A 84 7.55 9.19 16.96
CA ARG A 84 7.98 9.55 15.60
C ARG A 84 7.01 8.99 14.56
N THR A 85 6.72 9.78 13.54
CA THR A 85 5.96 9.35 12.38
C THR A 85 6.92 9.07 11.23
N GLU A 86 6.99 7.82 10.81
CA GLU A 86 7.80 7.39 9.68
C GLU A 86 6.91 7.31 8.44
N ILE A 87 7.27 8.05 7.40
CA ILE A 87 6.56 8.06 6.13
C ILE A 87 7.46 7.41 5.09
N ILE A 88 7.04 6.25 4.59
CA ILE A 88 7.77 5.46 3.59
C ILE A 88 7.15 5.74 2.22
N ILE A 89 7.93 6.43 1.39
CA ILE A 89 7.58 6.73 -0.01
C ILE A 89 8.03 5.54 -0.87
N LEU A 90 7.06 4.91 -1.53
CA LEU A 90 7.31 3.86 -2.50
C LEU A 90 7.48 4.50 -3.88
N ALA A 91 8.69 4.44 -4.43
CA ALA A 91 9.01 5.02 -5.73
C ALA A 91 9.84 4.06 -6.59
N THR A 92 9.77 4.24 -7.91
CA THR A 92 10.60 3.47 -8.86
C THR A 92 12.02 4.03 -8.95
N ARG A 93 12.19 5.36 -8.88
CA ARG A 93 13.47 6.07 -8.92
C ARG A 93 13.77 6.76 -7.60
N THR A 94 14.25 6.00 -6.61
CA THR A 94 14.56 6.52 -5.27
C THR A 94 15.64 7.61 -5.28
N GLN A 95 16.61 7.53 -6.19
CA GLN A 95 17.71 8.50 -6.27
C GLN A 95 17.21 9.94 -6.55
N ASN A 96 16.22 10.08 -7.44
CA ASN A 96 15.67 11.39 -7.77
C ASN A 96 14.78 11.96 -6.65
N VAL A 97 14.07 11.08 -5.93
CA VAL A 97 13.27 11.46 -4.75
C VAL A 97 14.18 11.97 -3.64
N LEU A 98 15.36 11.37 -3.45
CA LEU A 98 16.36 11.83 -2.50
C LEU A 98 16.97 13.18 -2.92
N GLY A 99 17.22 13.34 -4.22
CA GLY A 99 17.84 14.54 -4.82
C GLY A 99 19.33 14.65 -4.51
N GLU A 100 19.92 15.80 -4.84
CA GLU A 100 21.35 16.05 -4.60
C GLU A 100 21.66 16.07 -3.10
N LYS A 101 22.50 15.13 -2.63
CA LYS A 101 22.90 15.01 -1.22
C LYS A 101 21.73 14.98 -0.22
N GLY A 102 20.55 14.47 -0.63
CA GLY A 102 19.36 14.45 0.23
C GLY A 102 18.68 15.81 0.40
N ARG A 103 18.94 16.78 -0.48
CA ARG A 103 18.32 18.11 -0.40
C ARG A 103 16.79 18.03 -0.56
N ARG A 104 16.31 17.27 -1.55
CA ARG A 104 14.89 17.21 -1.89
C ARG A 104 14.07 16.56 -0.77
N ILE A 105 14.58 15.49 -0.14
CA ILE A 105 13.87 14.85 0.97
C ILE A 105 13.78 15.76 2.20
N ARG A 106 14.82 16.58 2.48
CA ARG A 106 14.79 17.57 3.57
C ARG A 106 13.78 18.68 3.30
N GLU A 107 13.67 19.14 2.05
CA GLU A 107 12.66 20.10 1.63
C GLU A 107 11.25 19.51 1.81
N LEU A 108 11.03 18.25 1.39
CA LEU A 108 9.76 17.54 1.59
C LEU A 108 9.42 17.38 3.08
N THR A 109 10.38 17.00 3.93
CA THR A 109 10.16 16.89 5.38
C THR A 109 9.73 18.24 5.96
N ALA A 110 10.41 19.33 5.58
CA ALA A 110 10.08 20.67 6.07
C ALA A 110 8.67 21.12 5.64
N VAL A 111 8.25 20.81 4.40
CA VAL A 111 6.91 21.13 3.91
C VAL A 111 5.84 20.33 4.67
N VAL A 112 6.04 19.03 4.83
CA VAL A 112 5.12 18.16 5.58
C VAL A 112 5.01 18.62 7.02
N GLN A 113 6.13 18.89 7.67
CA GLN A 113 6.15 19.32 9.06
C GLN A 113 5.41 20.65 9.28
N LYS A 114 5.65 21.66 8.41
CA LYS A 114 4.99 22.98 8.51
C LYS A 114 3.50 22.91 8.20
N ARG A 115 3.09 22.06 7.25
CA ARG A 115 1.68 21.96 6.83
C ARG A 115 0.82 21.31 7.91
N PHE A 116 1.33 20.27 8.57
CA PHE A 116 0.60 19.50 9.58
C PHE A 116 0.87 19.96 11.02
N GLY A 117 1.76 20.94 11.22
CA GLY A 117 2.04 21.52 12.54
C GLY A 117 2.78 20.56 13.49
N PHE A 118 3.60 19.66 12.95
CA PHE A 118 4.37 18.72 13.75
C PHE A 118 5.57 19.39 14.45
N PRO A 119 5.93 18.96 15.68
CA PRO A 119 7.14 19.42 16.33
C PRO A 119 8.39 19.02 15.54
N GLU A 120 9.45 19.82 15.65
CA GLU A 120 10.70 19.58 14.93
C GLU A 120 11.30 18.21 15.26
N GLY A 121 11.63 17.44 14.22
CA GLY A 121 12.22 16.11 14.36
C GLY A 121 11.24 14.96 14.65
N SER A 122 9.92 15.19 14.66
CA SER A 122 8.94 14.11 14.84
C SER A 122 8.60 13.35 13.55
N VAL A 123 8.93 13.91 12.38
CA VAL A 123 8.60 13.32 11.06
C VAL A 123 9.88 12.93 10.34
N GLU A 124 9.96 11.67 9.92
CA GLU A 124 11.06 11.13 9.13
C GLU A 124 10.51 10.54 7.81
N LEU A 125 11.13 10.92 6.69
CA LEU A 125 10.78 10.42 5.36
C LEU A 125 11.82 9.41 4.89
N TYR A 126 11.35 8.23 4.49
CA TYR A 126 12.16 7.17 3.90
C TYR A 126 11.73 6.93 2.45
N ALA A 127 12.69 6.67 1.56
CA ALA A 127 12.40 6.31 0.17
C ALA A 127 12.76 4.84 -0.06
N GLU A 128 11.75 4.03 -0.35
CA GLU A 128 11.91 2.61 -0.66
C GLU A 128 11.63 2.34 -2.14
N LYS A 129 12.39 1.42 -2.71
CA LYS A 129 12.24 1.02 -4.11
C LYS A 129 11.17 -0.05 -4.24
N VAL A 130 10.21 0.18 -5.12
CA VAL A 130 9.20 -0.83 -5.47
C VAL A 130 9.87 -2.05 -6.11
N ALA A 131 9.54 -3.25 -5.64
CA ALA A 131 10.12 -4.51 -6.11
C ALA A 131 9.95 -4.72 -7.63
N THR A 132 8.72 -4.62 -8.13
CA THR A 132 8.38 -4.83 -9.54
C THR A 132 7.63 -3.61 -10.11
N ARG A 133 8.38 -2.69 -10.73
CA ARG A 133 7.80 -1.46 -11.33
C ARG A 133 6.70 -1.70 -12.37
N GLY A 134 6.70 -2.86 -13.02
CA GLY A 134 5.75 -3.19 -14.08
C GLY A 134 4.35 -3.54 -13.59
N LEU A 135 4.20 -3.94 -12.33
CA LEU A 135 2.93 -4.39 -11.77
C LEU A 135 2.14 -3.26 -11.08
N CYS A 136 2.79 -2.15 -10.77
CA CYS A 136 2.10 -0.97 -10.24
C CYS A 136 1.41 -0.18 -11.36
N ALA A 137 0.08 -0.03 -11.26
CA ALA A 137 -0.71 0.69 -12.25
C ALA A 137 -0.40 2.19 -12.26
N ILE A 138 -0.14 2.80 -11.10
CA ILE A 138 0.15 4.24 -10.97
C ILE A 138 1.45 4.59 -11.69
N ALA A 139 2.53 3.84 -11.43
CA ALA A 139 3.83 4.06 -12.07
C ALA A 139 3.76 3.89 -13.60
N GLN A 140 2.96 2.94 -14.09
CA GLN A 140 2.75 2.74 -15.53
C GLN A 140 1.87 3.84 -16.15
N ALA A 141 0.87 4.34 -15.43
CA ALA A 141 0.04 5.45 -15.89
C ALA A 141 0.84 6.75 -16.01
N GLU A 142 1.71 7.07 -15.05
CA GLU A 142 2.63 8.21 -15.16
C GLU A 142 3.63 8.02 -16.29
N SER A 143 4.21 6.81 -16.43
CA SER A 143 5.10 6.50 -17.55
C SER A 143 4.42 6.70 -18.91
N LEU A 144 3.14 6.35 -19.03
CA LEU A 144 2.36 6.56 -20.24
C LEU A 144 2.06 8.05 -20.47
N ARG A 145 1.77 8.81 -19.40
CA ARG A 145 1.59 10.27 -19.46
C ARG A 145 2.83 10.97 -20.02
N TYR A 146 4.03 10.68 -19.50
CA TYR A 146 5.26 11.31 -20.01
C TYR A 146 5.60 10.89 -21.44
N LYS A 147 5.32 9.64 -21.86
CA LYS A 147 5.49 9.21 -23.25
C LYS A 147 4.59 10.00 -24.21
N LEU A 148 3.35 10.27 -23.81
CA LEU A 148 2.41 11.06 -24.60
C LEU A 148 2.80 12.55 -24.66
N LEU A 149 3.27 13.12 -23.53
CA LEU A 149 3.82 14.48 -23.50
C LEU A 149 5.07 14.61 -24.36
N GLY A 150 5.91 13.57 -24.41
CA GLY A 150 7.08 13.48 -25.29
C GLY A 150 6.76 13.36 -26.79
N GLY A 151 5.48 13.44 -27.18
CA GLY A 151 5.06 13.44 -28.58
C GLY A 151 5.05 12.06 -29.26
N LEU A 152 5.17 10.96 -28.50
CA LEU A 152 5.01 9.64 -29.08
C LEU A 152 3.57 9.41 -29.53
N ALA A 153 3.40 8.73 -30.67
CA ALA A 153 2.08 8.33 -31.14
C ALA A 153 1.37 7.42 -30.12
N VAL A 154 0.07 7.66 -29.88
CA VAL A 154 -0.72 7.00 -28.83
C VAL A 154 -0.65 5.47 -28.91
N ARG A 155 -0.84 4.90 -30.10
CA ARG A 155 -0.74 3.44 -30.31
C ARG A 155 0.64 2.91 -29.90
N ARG A 156 1.71 3.58 -30.33
CA ARG A 156 3.09 3.17 -30.02
C ARG A 156 3.38 3.26 -28.51
N ALA A 157 2.91 4.33 -27.86
CA ALA A 157 3.08 4.51 -26.43
C ALA A 157 2.33 3.43 -25.62
N CYS A 158 1.07 3.15 -25.97
CA CYS A 158 0.25 2.14 -25.30
C CYS A 158 0.81 0.72 -25.46
N TYR A 159 1.14 0.29 -26.68
CA TYR A 159 1.73 -1.04 -26.90
C TYR A 159 3.09 -1.19 -26.19
N GLY A 160 3.89 -0.13 -26.12
CA GLY A 160 5.15 -0.16 -25.38
C GLY A 160 4.98 -0.31 -23.87
N VAL A 161 3.88 0.21 -23.28
CA VAL A 161 3.57 0.02 -21.86
C VAL A 161 2.93 -1.34 -21.61
N LEU A 162 1.97 -1.73 -22.45
CA LEU A 162 1.28 -3.02 -22.35
C LEU A 162 2.26 -4.19 -22.45
N ARG A 163 3.20 -4.15 -23.41
CA ARG A 163 4.26 -5.16 -23.53
C ARG A 163 5.14 -5.22 -22.29
N PHE A 164 5.53 -4.06 -21.75
CA PHE A 164 6.36 -3.98 -20.55
C PHE A 164 5.66 -4.58 -19.30
N ILE A 165 4.34 -4.41 -19.19
CA ILE A 165 3.54 -4.97 -18.10
C ILE A 165 3.47 -6.50 -18.21
N MET A 166 3.23 -7.02 -19.41
CA MET A 166 3.22 -8.47 -19.65
C MET A 166 4.60 -9.11 -19.44
N GLU A 167 5.68 -8.46 -19.89
CA GLU A 167 7.07 -8.89 -19.64
C GLU A 167 7.42 -8.90 -18.14
N SER A 168 6.76 -8.06 -17.34
CA SER A 168 6.92 -8.02 -15.89
C SER A 168 6.13 -9.11 -15.15
N GLY A 169 5.41 -10.00 -15.88
CA GLY A 169 4.71 -11.15 -15.31
C GLY A 169 3.27 -10.87 -14.85
N ALA A 170 2.61 -9.84 -15.39
CA ALA A 170 1.18 -9.65 -15.16
C ALA A 170 0.35 -10.76 -15.85
N LYS A 171 -0.80 -11.14 -15.25
CA LYS A 171 -1.75 -12.08 -15.89
C LYS A 171 -2.48 -11.44 -17.06
N GLY A 172 -2.68 -10.14 -16.99
CA GLY A 172 -3.26 -9.35 -18.06
C GLY A 172 -3.25 -7.86 -17.75
N CYS A 173 -3.50 -7.07 -18.78
CA CYS A 173 -3.48 -5.62 -18.72
C CYS A 173 -4.55 -5.03 -19.64
N GLU A 174 -5.18 -3.95 -19.18
CA GLU A 174 -6.05 -3.11 -19.99
C GLU A 174 -5.59 -1.65 -19.89
N VAL A 175 -5.24 -1.05 -21.03
CA VAL A 175 -4.92 0.38 -21.12
C VAL A 175 -5.99 1.06 -21.99
N VAL A 176 -6.69 2.02 -21.41
CA VAL A 176 -7.68 2.84 -22.09
C VAL A 176 -7.18 4.28 -22.17
N VAL A 177 -7.15 4.83 -23.38
CA VAL A 177 -6.86 6.25 -23.62
C VAL A 177 -8.10 6.90 -24.21
N SER A 178 -8.66 7.87 -23.49
CA SER A 178 -9.87 8.59 -23.87
C SER A 178 -9.59 10.08 -24.09
N GLY A 179 -10.21 10.67 -25.11
CA GLY A 179 -10.18 12.12 -25.34
C GLY A 179 -10.04 12.49 -26.82
N LYS A 180 -9.56 13.71 -27.08
CA LYS A 180 -9.36 14.24 -28.44
C LYS A 180 -8.04 13.73 -29.02
N LEU A 181 -8.10 12.74 -29.90
CA LEU A 181 -6.92 12.07 -30.45
C LEU A 181 -6.39 12.69 -31.76
N ARG A 182 -7.20 12.62 -32.83
CA ARG A 182 -6.85 13.22 -34.15
C ARG A 182 -7.94 14.12 -34.72
N GLY A 183 -9.13 14.14 -34.13
CA GLY A 183 -10.27 14.91 -34.61
C GLY A 183 -10.93 15.68 -33.46
N GLN A 184 -11.89 16.55 -33.82
CA GLN A 184 -12.62 17.36 -32.85
C GLN A 184 -13.50 16.52 -31.90
N ARG A 185 -14.00 15.37 -32.39
CA ARG A 185 -14.79 14.42 -31.60
C ARG A 185 -13.88 13.55 -30.74
N ALA A 186 -14.26 13.36 -29.48
CA ALA A 186 -13.57 12.46 -28.57
C ALA A 186 -13.68 11.00 -29.05
N LYS A 187 -12.59 10.25 -28.89
CA LYS A 187 -12.52 8.81 -29.14
C LYS A 187 -11.91 8.12 -27.92
N SER A 188 -12.32 6.87 -27.69
CA SER A 188 -11.73 6.01 -26.67
C SER A 188 -11.05 4.83 -27.36
N MET A 189 -9.76 4.64 -27.10
CA MET A 189 -8.99 3.51 -27.58
C MET A 189 -8.70 2.58 -26.41
N LYS A 190 -9.12 1.32 -26.54
CA LYS A 190 -8.88 0.27 -25.54
C LYS A 190 -7.87 -0.72 -26.09
N PHE A 191 -6.81 -0.94 -25.33
CA PHE A 191 -5.76 -1.93 -25.61
C PHE A 191 -5.82 -2.96 -24.50
N VAL A 192 -6.06 -4.22 -24.85
CA VAL A 192 -6.20 -5.32 -23.88
C VAL A 192 -5.23 -6.42 -24.28
N ASP A 193 -4.62 -7.04 -23.28
CA ASP A 193 -3.80 -8.23 -23.44
C ASP A 193 -3.89 -9.10 -22.18
N GLY A 194 -3.83 -10.42 -22.35
CA GLY A 194 -4.00 -11.39 -21.27
C GLY A 194 -5.42 -11.48 -20.68
N LEU A 195 -5.50 -11.98 -19.44
CA LEU A 195 -6.75 -12.18 -18.70
C LEU A 195 -7.11 -10.93 -17.88
N MET A 196 -8.39 -10.51 -17.92
CA MET A 196 -8.88 -9.40 -17.11
C MET A 196 -10.26 -9.69 -16.52
N ILE A 197 -10.34 -9.73 -15.19
CA ILE A 197 -11.61 -9.86 -14.45
C ILE A 197 -12.27 -8.49 -14.25
N HIS A 198 -13.60 -8.46 -14.26
CA HIS A 198 -14.39 -7.22 -14.15
C HIS A 198 -15.40 -7.24 -13.01
N SER A 199 -15.76 -8.41 -12.48
CA SER A 199 -16.84 -8.61 -11.51
C SER A 199 -16.38 -9.38 -10.27
N GLY A 200 -17.06 -9.15 -9.16
CA GLY A 200 -16.84 -9.82 -7.88
C GLY A 200 -15.77 -9.17 -7.00
N ASP A 201 -15.67 -9.65 -5.76
CA ASP A 201 -14.64 -9.25 -4.81
C ASP A 201 -13.18 -9.47 -5.30
N PRO A 202 -12.83 -10.50 -6.13
CA PRO A 202 -11.45 -10.65 -6.59
C PRO A 202 -10.89 -9.42 -7.31
N VAL A 203 -11.73 -8.58 -7.91
CA VAL A 203 -11.28 -7.34 -8.55
C VAL A 203 -10.55 -6.42 -7.58
N ASN A 204 -11.00 -6.34 -6.32
CA ASN A 204 -10.47 -5.40 -5.33
C ASN A 204 -9.00 -5.65 -4.96
N TYR A 205 -8.56 -6.92 -5.03
CA TYR A 205 -7.19 -7.31 -4.63
C TYR A 205 -6.36 -7.89 -5.78
N TYR A 206 -6.96 -8.36 -6.88
CA TYR A 206 -6.23 -8.79 -8.07
C TYR A 206 -6.00 -7.69 -9.08
N VAL A 207 -6.84 -6.65 -9.14
CA VAL A 207 -6.77 -5.63 -10.18
C VAL A 207 -6.34 -4.30 -9.58
N ASP A 208 -5.11 -3.89 -9.90
CA ASP A 208 -4.66 -2.53 -9.61
C ASP A 208 -5.10 -1.60 -10.74
N THR A 209 -5.68 -0.45 -10.38
CA THR A 209 -6.22 0.51 -11.34
C THR A 209 -5.71 1.91 -11.07
N ALA A 210 -5.31 2.61 -12.13
CA ALA A 210 -4.86 3.98 -12.06
C ALA A 210 -5.47 4.83 -13.18
N VAL A 211 -5.96 6.02 -12.82
CA VAL A 211 -6.45 7.03 -13.75
C VAL A 211 -5.56 8.25 -13.68
N ARG A 212 -5.11 8.75 -14.84
CA ARG A 212 -4.29 9.97 -14.94
C ARG A 212 -4.76 10.86 -16.08
N HIS A 213 -4.48 12.15 -15.93
CA HIS A 213 -4.82 13.16 -16.92
C HIS A 213 -3.55 13.66 -17.61
N VAL A 214 -3.62 13.81 -18.93
CA VAL A 214 -2.53 14.34 -19.75
C VAL A 214 -3.00 15.64 -20.37
N LEU A 215 -2.27 16.73 -20.09
CA LEU A 215 -2.52 18.04 -20.66
C LEU A 215 -1.79 18.13 -22.00
N LEU A 216 -2.53 18.11 -23.11
CA LEU A 216 -2.01 18.38 -24.44
C LEU A 216 -2.54 19.73 -24.94
N ARG A 217 -1.88 20.31 -25.94
CA ARG A 217 -2.31 21.59 -26.55
C ARG A 217 -3.75 21.58 -27.07
N GLN A 218 -4.25 20.42 -27.54
CA GLN A 218 -5.62 20.27 -28.06
C GLN A 218 -6.69 20.10 -26.96
N GLY A 219 -6.27 19.84 -25.72
CA GLY A 219 -7.14 19.53 -24.59
C GLY A 219 -6.58 18.42 -23.70
N VAL A 220 -7.42 17.87 -22.83
CA VAL A 220 -7.02 16.83 -21.87
C VAL A 220 -7.31 15.43 -22.42
N LEU A 221 -6.35 14.52 -22.31
CA LEU A 221 -6.56 13.09 -22.47
C LEU A 221 -6.66 12.40 -21.11
N GLY A 222 -7.57 11.43 -20.99
CA GLY A 222 -7.65 10.51 -19.88
C GLY A 222 -6.89 9.22 -20.18
N ILE A 223 -6.05 8.80 -19.25
CA ILE A 223 -5.43 7.48 -19.23
C ILE A 223 -6.10 6.68 -18.12
N LYS A 224 -6.48 5.45 -18.41
CA LYS A 224 -6.86 4.45 -17.42
C LYS A 224 -6.05 3.18 -17.67
N VAL A 225 -5.24 2.78 -16.69
CA VAL A 225 -4.48 1.53 -16.71
C VAL A 225 -5.09 0.59 -15.68
N LYS A 226 -5.36 -0.65 -16.08
CA LYS A 226 -5.71 -1.76 -15.21
C LYS A 226 -4.68 -2.86 -15.38
N ILE A 227 -4.17 -3.40 -14.28
CA ILE A 227 -3.21 -4.49 -14.28
C ILE A 227 -3.78 -5.61 -13.42
N MET A 228 -3.90 -6.81 -13.98
CA MET A 228 -4.25 -8.01 -13.22
C MET A 228 -2.98 -8.64 -12.68
N LEU A 229 -2.82 -8.61 -11.35
CA LEU A 229 -1.66 -9.14 -10.67
C LEU A 229 -1.61 -10.68 -10.76
N PRO A 230 -0.40 -11.27 -10.80
CA PRO A 230 -0.26 -12.71 -10.68
C PRO A 230 -0.61 -13.18 -9.26
N TRP A 231 -1.03 -14.43 -9.14
CA TRP A 231 -1.20 -15.08 -7.85
C TRP A 231 0.17 -15.60 -7.40
N ASP A 232 0.57 -15.29 -6.18
CA ASP A 232 1.82 -15.75 -5.58
C ASP A 232 1.54 -16.20 -4.13
N PRO A 233 1.83 -17.47 -3.77
CA PRO A 233 1.71 -17.96 -2.39
C PRO A 233 2.52 -17.13 -1.38
N SER A 234 3.63 -16.53 -1.81
CA SER A 234 4.51 -15.72 -0.96
C SER A 234 3.92 -14.36 -0.63
N GLY A 235 3.04 -13.84 -1.49
CA GLY A 235 2.39 -12.54 -1.33
C GLY A 235 3.29 -11.33 -1.57
N LYS A 236 4.41 -11.47 -2.29
CA LYS A 236 5.33 -10.36 -2.57
C LYS A 236 4.91 -9.56 -3.80
N ILE A 237 4.45 -10.27 -4.82
CA ILE A 237 4.19 -9.74 -6.16
C ILE A 237 2.69 -9.50 -6.38
N GLY A 238 1.85 -10.25 -5.66
CA GLY A 238 0.40 -10.20 -5.77
C GLY A 238 -0.30 -10.84 -4.57
N PRO A 239 -1.62 -11.02 -4.64
CA PRO A 239 -2.41 -11.54 -3.53
C PRO A 239 -2.08 -13.00 -3.22
N LYS A 240 -2.06 -13.32 -1.91
CA LYS A 240 -1.88 -14.69 -1.40
C LYS A 240 -3.08 -15.59 -1.70
N LYS A 241 -4.28 -15.01 -1.70
CA LYS A 241 -5.54 -15.73 -1.92
C LYS A 241 -5.65 -16.12 -3.39
N PRO A 242 -5.79 -17.41 -3.74
CA PRO A 242 -6.06 -17.81 -5.12
C PRO A 242 -7.42 -17.26 -5.58
N LEU A 243 -7.65 -17.30 -6.89
CA LEU A 243 -8.98 -17.01 -7.42
C LEU A 243 -9.97 -18.03 -6.84
N PRO A 244 -11.20 -17.62 -6.50
CA PRO A 244 -12.18 -18.51 -5.86
C PRO A 244 -12.51 -19.74 -6.71
N ASP A 245 -12.40 -19.62 -8.04
CA ASP A 245 -12.70 -20.71 -8.99
C ASP A 245 -11.50 -21.61 -9.28
N HIS A 246 -10.30 -21.25 -8.79
CA HIS A 246 -9.07 -21.97 -9.08
C HIS A 246 -8.84 -23.11 -8.07
N VAL A 247 -9.19 -24.33 -8.47
CA VAL A 247 -8.96 -25.56 -7.69
C VAL A 247 -7.63 -26.20 -8.10
N SER A 248 -6.66 -26.25 -7.19
CA SER A 248 -5.40 -26.98 -7.39
C SER A 248 -5.54 -28.43 -6.94
N ILE A 249 -5.47 -29.37 -7.89
CA ILE A 249 -5.48 -30.81 -7.61
C ILE A 249 -4.03 -31.25 -7.48
N VAL A 250 -3.64 -31.76 -6.31
CA VAL A 250 -2.29 -32.28 -6.08
C VAL A 250 -2.21 -33.69 -6.64
N GLU A 251 -1.20 -33.96 -7.46
CA GLU A 251 -0.97 -35.31 -7.98
C GLU A 251 -0.65 -36.27 -6.83
N PRO A 252 -1.27 -37.46 -6.80
CA PRO A 252 -1.00 -38.45 -5.78
C PRO A 252 0.47 -38.87 -5.87
N LYS A 253 1.09 -39.11 -4.71
CA LYS A 253 2.45 -39.66 -4.65
C LYS A 253 2.41 -41.07 -5.24
N GLU A 254 3.43 -41.42 -6.02
CA GLU A 254 3.62 -42.79 -6.48
C GLU A 254 3.95 -43.68 -5.28
N GLU A 255 2.94 -44.41 -4.78
CA GLU A 255 3.12 -45.41 -3.75
C GLU A 255 3.59 -46.71 -4.42
N ILE A 256 4.84 -47.09 -4.13
CA ILE A 256 5.35 -48.41 -4.51
C ILE A 256 4.59 -49.41 -3.66
N LEU A 257 3.73 -50.22 -4.28
CA LEU A 257 3.02 -51.28 -3.59
C LEU A 257 4.06 -52.24 -2.99
N PRO A 258 4.11 -52.42 -1.66
CA PRO A 258 5.03 -53.38 -1.07
C PRO A 258 4.62 -54.78 -1.53
N THR A 259 5.52 -55.46 -2.24
CA THR A 259 5.30 -56.83 -2.74
C THR A 259 5.35 -57.86 -1.63
N THR A 260 5.99 -57.54 -0.50
CA THR A 260 6.06 -58.39 0.69
C THR A 260 5.85 -57.56 1.96
N PRO A 261 5.30 -58.15 3.04
CA PRO A 261 5.19 -57.47 4.32
C PRO A 261 6.58 -57.24 4.90
N ILE A 262 6.98 -55.98 5.05
CA ILE A 262 8.24 -55.57 5.67
C ILE A 262 7.92 -55.00 7.07
N SER A 263 8.62 -55.49 8.10
CA SER A 263 8.57 -54.92 9.44
C SER A 263 9.74 -53.94 9.64
N GLU A 264 9.46 -52.64 9.77
CA GLU A 264 10.46 -51.66 10.21
C GLU A 264 10.49 -51.63 11.76
N GLN A 265 11.55 -52.17 12.36
CA GLN A 265 11.80 -52.00 13.80
C GLN A 265 12.49 -50.65 14.05
N LYS A 266 11.74 -49.67 14.54
CA LYS A 266 12.26 -48.35 14.89
C LYS A 266 12.85 -48.39 16.31
N GLY A 267 14.12 -48.83 16.46
CA GLY A 267 14.82 -48.78 17.75
C GLY A 267 15.97 -49.75 17.97
N THR A 268 17.00 -49.77 17.13
CA THR A 268 18.28 -50.40 17.48
C THR A 268 19.37 -49.33 17.60
N LYS A 269 19.98 -49.24 18.79
CA LYS A 269 21.22 -48.51 19.06
C LYS A 269 22.31 -49.01 18.09
N PRO A 270 23.22 -48.16 17.57
CA PRO A 270 24.28 -48.61 16.67
C PRO A 270 25.07 -49.76 17.32
N GLU A 271 25.06 -50.92 16.66
CA GLU A 271 25.82 -52.09 17.07
C GLU A 271 27.30 -51.77 16.93
N GLN A 272 28.02 -51.84 18.05
CA GLN A 272 29.47 -51.64 18.09
C GLN A 272 30.15 -52.73 17.26
N PRO A 273 31.20 -52.42 16.48
CA PRO A 273 31.96 -53.44 15.78
C PRO A 273 32.55 -54.44 16.80
N PRO A 274 32.45 -55.76 16.55
CA PRO A 274 32.94 -56.76 17.50
C PRO A 274 34.46 -56.63 17.69
N MET A 275 34.88 -56.50 18.95
CA MET A 275 36.30 -56.49 19.33
C MET A 275 36.97 -57.83 18.96
N PRO A 276 38.19 -57.83 18.41
CA PRO A 276 38.90 -59.05 18.06
C PRO A 276 39.27 -59.86 19.31
N GLN A 277 38.99 -61.16 19.29
CA GLN A 277 39.41 -62.11 20.32
C GLN A 277 40.93 -62.35 20.26
N PRO A 278 41.63 -62.47 21.41
CA PRO A 278 43.06 -62.71 21.44
C PRO A 278 43.40 -64.13 20.98
N VAL A 279 44.41 -64.22 20.11
CA VAL A 279 44.99 -65.46 19.60
C VAL A 279 45.67 -66.22 20.77
N PRO A 280 45.31 -67.47 21.08
CA PRO A 280 46.08 -68.28 22.02
C PRO A 280 47.40 -68.74 21.36
N THR A 281 48.52 -68.34 21.97
CA THR A 281 49.87 -68.83 21.66
C THR A 281 50.03 -70.27 22.10
N ALA A 282 50.45 -71.13 21.18
CA ALA A 282 51.25 -72.32 21.43
C ALA A 282 52.24 -72.48 20.27
#